data_AF-A0A3B8W115-F1
#
_entry.id   AF-A0A3B8W115-F1
#
_cell.length_a   1.000
_cell.length_b   1.000
_cell.length_c   1.000
_cell.angle_alpha   90.00
_cell.angle_beta   90.00
_cell.angle_gamma   90.00
#
_symmetry.space_group_name_H-M   'P 1'
#
loop_
_entity.id
_entity.type
_entity.pdbx_description
1 polymer ?
#
loop_
_entity_poly.entity_id
_entity_poly.type
_entity_poly.pdbx_seq_one_letter_code
_entity_poly.pdbx_strand_id
1 'polypeptide(L)'
;MIRDLVQAVVCSSSILMLACNSNVSVDTSEIDSLTTVEQQANFLIELARLDQKVRLEEDSVLDAFGPESREYEAAWRNISDTDRANNRKIEYYLQKHGYPSVRQHGVQACDAPFLIAHHSSDYDQKVRLYPFLHSAWKSGDLPGGQFTFFLNRMYRERFGRSIEWSRPFFEQEEIDTLIYELDLGER
;
A
#
# COMPACT_ATOMS: atom_id res chain seq x y z
N MET A 1 47.17 -3.49 58.49
CA MET A 1 46.68 -2.10 58.51
C MET A 1 46.22 -1.78 57.08
N ILE A 2 44.99 -2.19 56.73
CA ILE A 2 43.85 -1.41 56.20
C ILE A 2 44.14 -0.62 54.90
N ARG A 3 43.22 -0.78 53.92
CA ARG A 3 42.84 0.07 52.76
C ARG A 3 43.39 -0.37 51.39
N ASP A 4 42.64 -0.48 50.29
CA ASP A 4 41.22 -0.20 50.00
C ASP A 4 40.73 -1.00 48.78
N LEU A 5 39.41 -1.21 48.76
CA LEU A 5 38.55 -1.78 47.73
C LEU A 5 38.37 -0.78 46.56
N VAL A 6 38.50 -1.22 45.30
CA VAL A 6 37.72 -0.65 44.18
C VAL A 6 37.37 -1.78 43.20
N GLN A 7 36.11 -2.18 43.24
CA GLN A 7 35.50 -3.14 42.33
C GLN A 7 34.88 -2.33 41.17
N ALA A 8 35.51 -2.35 40.01
CA ALA A 8 34.96 -1.73 38.81
C ALA A 8 33.95 -2.68 38.16
N VAL A 9 32.67 -2.43 38.41
CA VAL A 9 31.55 -3.01 37.68
C VAL A 9 31.46 -2.31 36.34
N VAL A 10 31.87 -2.97 35.26
CA VAL A 10 31.54 -2.53 33.89
C VAL A 10 30.21 -3.17 33.51
N CYS A 11 29.13 -2.46 33.84
CA CYS A 11 27.80 -2.72 33.31
C CYS A 11 27.69 -1.92 32.00
N SER A 12 28.04 -2.53 30.86
CA SER A 12 27.76 -1.91 29.56
C SER A 12 26.63 -2.69 28.90
N SER A 13 25.45 -2.13 29.08
CA SER A 13 24.16 -2.60 28.59
C SER A 13 24.18 -2.89 27.10
N SER A 14 24.03 -4.15 26.74
CA SER A 14 23.63 -4.56 25.39
C SER A 14 22.20 -4.06 25.17
N ILE A 15 22.05 -2.95 24.44
CA ILE A 15 20.76 -2.47 23.95
C ILE A 15 20.30 -3.47 22.87
N LEU A 16 19.46 -4.43 23.28
CA LEU A 16 18.66 -5.21 22.36
C LEU A 16 17.70 -4.25 21.65
N MET A 17 18.00 -3.93 20.40
CA MET A 17 17.04 -3.33 19.48
C MET A 17 15.95 -4.37 19.22
N LEU A 18 14.94 -4.40 20.09
CA LEU A 18 13.67 -5.04 19.80
C LEU A 18 13.04 -4.23 18.67
N ALA A 19 13.29 -4.64 17.43
CA ALA A 19 12.45 -4.26 16.31
C ALA A 19 11.03 -4.70 16.67
N CYS A 20 10.15 -3.74 16.96
CA CYS A 20 8.72 -3.99 17.12
C CYS A 20 8.20 -4.50 15.77
N ASN A 21 8.16 -5.82 15.59
CA ASN A 21 7.39 -6.42 14.51
C ASN A 21 5.92 -6.31 14.90
N SER A 22 5.31 -5.16 14.66
CA SER A 22 3.88 -4.94 14.86
C SER A 22 3.11 -5.65 13.73
N ASN A 23 3.06 -6.97 13.84
CA ASN A 23 2.02 -7.78 13.21
C ASN A 23 0.68 -7.42 13.85
N VAL A 24 0.20 -6.20 13.59
CA VAL A 24 -1.18 -5.78 13.89
C VAL A 24 -2.07 -6.67 13.04
N SER A 25 -2.69 -7.67 13.67
CA SER A 25 -3.70 -8.50 13.05
C SER A 25 -4.82 -7.60 12.53
N VAL A 26 -5.12 -7.68 11.25
CA VAL A 26 -6.31 -7.03 10.69
C VAL A 26 -7.52 -7.83 11.14
N ASP A 27 -8.52 -7.15 11.70
CA ASP A 27 -9.83 -7.75 11.91
C ASP A 27 -10.48 -8.03 10.54
N THR A 28 -10.57 -9.31 10.19
CA THR A 28 -11.14 -9.76 8.91
C THR A 28 -12.62 -10.10 9.01
N SER A 29 -13.22 -10.04 10.19
CA SER A 29 -14.60 -10.50 10.43
C SER A 29 -15.61 -9.75 9.55
N GLU A 30 -15.40 -8.45 9.33
CA GLU A 30 -16.20 -7.65 8.40
C GLU A 30 -16.12 -8.22 6.98
N ILE A 31 -14.92 -8.49 6.47
CA ILE A 31 -14.68 -9.00 5.11
C ILE A 31 -15.24 -10.42 4.93
N ASP A 32 -15.14 -11.25 5.97
CA ASP A 32 -15.68 -12.61 5.98
C ASP A 32 -17.21 -12.63 5.93
N SER A 33 -17.86 -11.55 6.39
CA SER A 33 -19.32 -11.40 6.39
C SER A 33 -19.90 -10.86 5.07
N LEU A 34 -19.06 -10.45 4.10
CA LEU A 34 -19.49 -9.89 2.82
C LEU A 34 -19.98 -11.00 1.88
N THR A 35 -21.26 -11.30 1.95
CA THR A 35 -21.90 -12.42 1.20
C THR A 35 -22.61 -11.99 -0.07
N THR A 36 -22.81 -10.69 -0.29
CA THR A 36 -23.49 -10.15 -1.48
C THR A 36 -22.61 -9.14 -2.22
N VAL A 37 -22.86 -8.99 -3.52
CA VAL A 37 -22.21 -7.99 -4.38
C VAL A 37 -22.40 -6.57 -3.82
N GLU A 38 -23.58 -6.26 -3.27
CA GLU A 38 -23.86 -4.97 -2.65
C GLU A 38 -23.00 -4.72 -1.41
N GLN A 39 -22.86 -5.73 -0.53
CA GLN A 39 -21.99 -5.63 0.64
C GLN A 39 -20.53 -5.43 0.23
N GLN A 40 -20.07 -6.18 -0.76
CA GLN A 40 -18.72 -6.06 -1.32
C GLN A 40 -18.46 -4.67 -1.91
N ALA A 41 -19.38 -4.16 -2.73
CA ALA A 41 -19.26 -2.84 -3.32
C ALA A 41 -19.24 -1.73 -2.27
N ASN A 42 -20.16 -1.77 -1.29
CA ASN A 42 -20.24 -0.78 -0.22
C ASN A 42 -18.97 -0.78 0.65
N PHE A 43 -18.44 -1.96 0.98
CA PHE A 43 -17.18 -2.09 1.71
C PHE A 43 -16.02 -1.42 0.96
N LEU A 44 -15.87 -1.72 -0.33
CA LEU A 44 -14.79 -1.16 -1.15
C LEU A 44 -14.87 0.37 -1.30
N ILE A 45 -16.08 0.88 -1.55
CA ILE A 45 -16.33 2.32 -1.68
C ILE A 45 -16.00 3.04 -0.36
N GLU A 46 -16.44 2.48 0.78
CA GLU A 46 -16.16 3.06 2.08
C GLU A 46 -14.66 3.00 2.43
N LEU A 47 -14.00 1.88 2.12
CA LEU A 47 -12.56 1.74 2.34
C LEU A 47 -11.76 2.77 1.54
N ALA A 48 -12.10 2.99 0.25
CA ALA A 48 -11.49 4.03 -0.57
C ALA A 48 -11.80 5.45 -0.06
N ARG A 49 -13.03 5.70 0.42
CA ARG A 49 -13.39 6.99 1.01
C ARG A 49 -12.55 7.30 2.25
N LEU A 50 -12.36 6.31 3.13
CA LEU A 50 -11.52 6.44 4.33
C LEU A 50 -10.05 6.63 3.98
N ASP A 51 -9.56 5.92 2.96
CA ASP A 51 -8.21 6.08 2.40
C ASP A 51 -7.95 7.51 1.93
N GLN A 52 -8.89 8.12 1.20
CA GLN A 52 -8.74 9.47 0.68
C GLN A 52 -8.98 10.55 1.74
N LYS A 53 -9.82 10.27 2.76
CA LYS A 53 -10.13 11.22 3.82
C LYS A 53 -8.87 11.72 4.56
N VAL A 54 -7.96 10.82 4.91
CA VAL A 54 -6.74 11.20 5.68
C VAL A 54 -5.79 12.10 4.89
N ARG A 55 -5.84 12.05 3.55
CA ARG A 55 -5.09 12.94 2.65
C ARG A 55 -5.68 14.34 2.63
N LEU A 56 -7.01 14.46 2.56
CA LEU A 56 -7.70 15.77 2.65
C LEU A 56 -7.49 16.45 4.03
N GLU A 57 -7.43 15.65 5.08
CA GLU A 57 -7.10 16.14 6.43
C GLU A 57 -5.65 16.61 6.51
N GLU A 58 -4.69 15.89 5.90
CA GLU A 58 -3.29 16.31 5.82
C GLU A 58 -3.11 17.59 5.00
N ASP A 59 -3.77 17.73 3.84
CA ASP A 59 -3.76 18.97 3.05
C ASP A 59 -4.18 20.17 3.91
N SER A 60 -5.26 20.00 4.68
CA SER A 60 -5.77 21.05 5.59
C SER A 60 -4.77 21.40 6.70
N VAL A 61 -4.02 20.41 7.20
CA VAL A 61 -2.97 20.59 8.21
C VAL A 61 -1.75 21.27 7.60
N LEU A 62 -1.34 20.89 6.39
CA LEU A 62 -0.25 21.52 5.65
C LEU A 62 -0.50 23.01 5.45
N ASP A 63 -1.71 23.37 4.99
CA ASP A 63 -2.11 24.76 4.76
C ASP A 63 -2.11 25.60 6.05
N ALA A 64 -2.49 25.00 7.18
CA ALA A 64 -2.61 25.70 8.46
C ALA A 64 -1.28 25.82 9.22
N PHE A 65 -0.42 24.81 9.17
CA PHE A 65 0.75 24.69 10.05
C PHE A 65 2.09 24.58 9.32
N GLY A 66 2.09 24.24 8.03
CA GLY A 66 3.30 24.05 7.23
C GLY A 66 3.99 22.69 7.44
N PRO A 67 4.94 22.33 6.55
CA PRO A 67 5.48 20.97 6.44
C PRO A 67 6.48 20.59 7.56
N GLU A 68 6.96 21.55 8.35
CA GLU A 68 7.88 21.31 9.47
C GLU A 68 7.18 21.24 10.83
N SER A 69 5.84 21.29 10.84
CA SER A 69 5.04 21.31 12.07
C SER A 69 4.84 19.91 12.65
N ARG A 70 4.61 19.85 13.98
CA ARG A 70 4.30 18.58 14.67
C ARG A 70 2.94 18.03 14.25
N GLU A 71 2.02 18.93 13.89
CA GLU A 71 0.70 18.63 13.36
C GLU A 71 0.83 17.91 12.01
N TYR A 72 1.69 18.42 11.13
CA TYR A 72 1.96 17.79 9.84
C TYR A 72 2.62 16.41 10.00
N GLU A 73 3.62 16.29 10.89
CA GLU A 73 4.22 15.00 11.22
C GLU A 73 3.19 14.00 11.82
N ALA A 74 2.21 14.49 12.58
CA ALA A 74 1.13 13.66 13.09
C ALA A 74 0.15 13.23 11.99
N ALA A 75 -0.18 14.11 11.05
CA ALA A 75 -1.01 13.79 9.90
C ALA A 75 -0.36 12.72 9.01
N TRP A 76 0.96 12.81 8.76
CA TRP A 76 1.69 11.78 8.01
C TRP A 76 1.73 10.43 8.71
N ARG A 77 1.86 10.41 10.04
CA ARG A 77 1.75 9.16 10.81
C ARG A 77 0.36 8.54 10.65
N ASN A 78 -0.69 9.37 10.67
CA ASN A 78 -2.05 8.91 10.43
C ASN A 78 -2.22 8.32 9.02
N ILE A 79 -1.72 9.00 7.97
CA ILE A 79 -1.72 8.45 6.60
C ILE A 79 -0.99 7.11 6.56
N SER A 80 0.22 7.03 7.11
CA SER A 80 1.03 5.80 7.08
C SER A 80 0.35 4.64 7.81
N ASP A 81 -0.31 4.91 8.93
CA ASP A 81 -1.06 3.91 9.70
C ASP A 81 -2.32 3.46 8.96
N THR A 82 -3.05 4.39 8.34
CA THR A 82 -4.21 4.10 7.50
C THR A 82 -3.82 3.29 6.26
N ASP A 83 -2.79 3.69 5.52
CA ASP A 83 -2.32 3.00 4.33
C ASP A 83 -1.93 1.55 4.65
N ARG A 84 -1.20 1.32 5.75
CA ARG A 84 -0.81 -0.02 6.19
C ARG A 84 -2.04 -0.88 6.55
N ALA A 85 -3.01 -0.31 7.26
CA ALA A 85 -4.23 -1.02 7.65
C ALA A 85 -5.10 -1.36 6.43
N ASN A 86 -5.32 -0.38 5.55
CA ASN A 86 -6.12 -0.53 4.33
C ASN A 86 -5.49 -1.51 3.36
N ASN A 87 -4.17 -1.47 3.18
CA ASN A 87 -3.49 -2.41 2.29
C ASN A 87 -3.61 -3.86 2.74
N ARG A 88 -3.55 -4.13 4.06
CA ARG A 88 -3.80 -5.46 4.59
C ARG A 88 -5.26 -5.90 4.40
N LYS A 89 -6.23 -4.97 4.58
CA LYS A 89 -7.65 -5.23 4.32
C LYS A 89 -7.92 -5.55 2.85
N ILE A 90 -7.38 -4.76 1.91
CA ILE A 90 -7.62 -4.98 0.49
C ILE A 90 -6.94 -6.25 0.00
N GLU A 91 -5.74 -6.57 0.50
CA GLU A 91 -5.06 -7.83 0.20
C GLU A 91 -5.93 -9.02 0.62
N TYR A 92 -6.47 -9.01 1.85
CA TYR A 92 -7.37 -10.05 2.33
C TYR A 92 -8.68 -10.12 1.53
N TYR A 93 -9.28 -8.96 1.22
CA TYR A 93 -10.49 -8.88 0.41
C TYR A 93 -10.27 -9.54 -0.97
N LEU A 94 -9.19 -9.19 -1.66
CA LEU A 94 -8.89 -9.72 -2.99
C LEU A 94 -8.59 -11.23 -2.95
N GLN A 95 -7.90 -11.71 -1.92
CA GLN A 95 -7.68 -13.15 -1.72
C GLN A 95 -9.00 -13.92 -1.52
N LYS A 96 -9.98 -13.29 -0.86
CA LYS A 96 -11.26 -13.91 -0.53
C LYS A 96 -12.28 -13.87 -1.68
N HIS A 97 -12.42 -12.70 -2.29
CA HIS A 97 -13.52 -12.36 -3.20
C HIS A 97 -13.05 -12.12 -4.64
N GLY A 98 -11.74 -12.01 -4.87
CA GLY A 98 -11.18 -11.59 -6.14
C GLY A 98 -11.29 -10.08 -6.36
N TYR A 99 -10.90 -9.64 -7.56
CA TYR A 99 -11.05 -8.25 -7.96
C TYR A 99 -12.53 -7.95 -8.29
N PRO A 100 -13.11 -6.84 -7.82
CA PRO A 100 -14.48 -6.45 -8.17
C PRO A 100 -14.62 -6.22 -9.68
N SER A 101 -15.68 -6.72 -10.29
CA SER A 101 -15.99 -6.42 -11.70
C SER A 101 -16.87 -5.19 -11.86
N VAL A 102 -16.62 -4.38 -12.89
CA VAL A 102 -17.38 -3.13 -13.16
C VAL A 102 -18.84 -3.45 -13.39
N ARG A 103 -19.11 -4.57 -14.07
CA ARG A 103 -20.47 -5.02 -14.39
C ARG A 103 -21.31 -5.34 -13.14
N GLN A 104 -20.71 -5.87 -12.08
CA GLN A 104 -21.43 -6.29 -10.89
C GLN A 104 -21.36 -5.26 -9.76
N HIS A 105 -20.19 -4.67 -9.53
CA HIS A 105 -19.90 -3.82 -8.37
C HIS A 105 -19.94 -2.33 -8.71
N GLY A 106 -19.91 -1.98 -9.99
CA GLY A 106 -19.83 -0.59 -10.44
C GLY A 106 -18.40 -0.03 -10.40
N VAL A 107 -18.20 1.08 -11.11
CA VAL A 107 -16.88 1.69 -11.33
C VAL A 107 -16.20 2.09 -10.03
N GLN A 108 -16.92 2.74 -9.11
CA GLN A 108 -16.34 3.23 -7.85
C GLN A 108 -15.75 2.11 -6.98
N ALA A 109 -16.45 0.97 -6.89
CA ALA A 109 -15.92 -0.18 -6.18
C ALA A 109 -14.71 -0.79 -6.90
N CYS A 110 -14.69 -0.76 -8.24
CA CYS A 110 -13.59 -1.30 -9.04
C CYS A 110 -12.31 -0.48 -9.01
N ASP A 111 -12.42 0.82 -8.77
CA ASP A 111 -11.25 1.69 -8.59
C ASP A 111 -10.57 1.49 -7.22
N ALA A 112 -11.33 1.08 -6.20
CA ALA A 112 -10.86 1.02 -4.82
C ALA A 112 -9.61 0.15 -4.59
N PRO A 113 -9.49 -1.06 -5.16
CA PRO A 113 -8.31 -1.88 -4.91
C PRO A 113 -7.02 -1.25 -5.46
N PHE A 114 -7.08 -0.65 -6.65
CA PHE A 114 -5.95 0.10 -7.21
C PHE A 114 -5.56 1.27 -6.31
N LEU A 115 -6.53 2.13 -5.93
CA LEU A 115 -6.30 3.32 -5.11
C LEU A 115 -5.54 2.98 -3.83
N ILE A 116 -5.90 1.88 -3.17
CA ILE A 116 -5.26 1.46 -1.92
C ILE A 116 -3.90 0.81 -2.20
N ALA A 117 -3.83 -0.08 -3.20
CA ALA A 117 -2.62 -0.85 -3.52
C ALA A 117 -1.43 0.04 -3.90
N HIS A 118 -1.66 1.10 -4.68
CA HIS A 118 -0.58 1.99 -5.09
C HIS A 118 -0.03 2.85 -3.95
N HIS A 119 -0.73 2.95 -2.81
CA HIS A 119 -0.28 3.62 -1.59
C HIS A 119 0.52 2.73 -0.64
N SER A 120 0.59 1.42 -0.87
CA SER A 120 1.44 0.57 -0.04
C SER A 120 2.88 1.12 -0.02
N SER A 121 3.53 1.12 1.14
CA SER A 121 4.97 1.37 1.25
C SER A 121 5.79 0.07 1.24
N ASP A 122 5.11 -1.09 1.26
CA ASP A 122 5.71 -2.42 1.23
C ASP A 122 5.75 -2.94 -0.22
N TYR A 123 6.95 -3.07 -0.76
CA TYR A 123 7.15 -3.58 -2.12
C TYR A 123 6.66 -5.04 -2.25
N ASP A 124 6.91 -5.89 -1.25
CA ASP A 124 6.50 -7.30 -1.30
C ASP A 124 4.98 -7.43 -1.27
N GLN A 125 4.29 -6.51 -0.59
CA GLN A 125 2.84 -6.43 -0.66
C GLN A 125 2.34 -6.06 -2.05
N LYS A 126 2.99 -5.10 -2.73
CA LYS A 126 2.65 -4.80 -4.13
C LYS A 126 2.85 -6.01 -5.04
N VAL A 127 3.91 -6.79 -4.83
CA VAL A 127 4.13 -8.05 -5.55
C VAL A 127 3.00 -9.06 -5.29
N ARG A 128 2.51 -9.18 -4.05
CA ARG A 128 1.36 -10.06 -3.73
C ARG A 128 0.03 -9.55 -4.30
N LEU A 129 -0.14 -8.24 -4.45
CA LEU A 129 -1.33 -7.62 -5.04
C LEU A 129 -1.32 -7.63 -6.57
N TYR A 130 -0.14 -7.65 -7.19
CA TYR A 130 0.04 -7.61 -8.64
C TYR A 130 -0.84 -8.62 -9.41
N PRO A 131 -0.94 -9.92 -9.05
CA PRO A 131 -1.73 -10.87 -9.81
C PRO A 131 -3.21 -10.47 -9.94
N PHE A 132 -3.79 -9.85 -8.90
CA PHE A 132 -5.18 -9.38 -8.92
C PHE A 132 -5.35 -8.18 -9.86
N LEU A 133 -4.44 -7.20 -9.77
CA LEU A 133 -4.44 -6.00 -10.62
C LEU A 133 -4.17 -6.35 -12.08
N HIS A 134 -3.24 -7.27 -12.34
CA HIS A 134 -2.95 -7.77 -13.68
C HIS A 134 -4.17 -8.47 -14.29
N SER A 135 -4.82 -9.38 -13.53
CA SER A 135 -6.05 -10.03 -13.99
C SER A 135 -7.17 -9.03 -14.27
N ALA A 136 -7.35 -8.02 -13.41
CA ALA A 136 -8.38 -6.98 -13.59
C ALA A 136 -8.12 -6.11 -14.82
N TRP A 137 -6.86 -5.80 -15.10
CA TRP A 137 -6.49 -5.08 -16.32
C TRP A 137 -6.77 -5.94 -17.56
N LYS A 138 -6.41 -7.23 -17.54
CA LYS A 138 -6.71 -8.16 -18.63
C LYS A 138 -8.21 -8.33 -18.88
N SER A 139 -9.05 -8.27 -17.85
CA SER A 139 -10.51 -8.36 -17.97
C SER A 139 -11.19 -7.02 -18.31
N GLY A 140 -10.46 -5.91 -18.26
CA GLY A 140 -11.00 -4.57 -18.48
C GLY A 140 -11.71 -3.96 -17.26
N ASP A 141 -11.59 -4.57 -16.09
CA ASP A 141 -12.11 -4.04 -14.82
C ASP A 141 -11.15 -3.04 -14.15
N LEU A 142 -9.89 -2.97 -14.62
CA LEU A 142 -8.89 -1.96 -14.25
C LEU A 142 -8.39 -1.24 -15.52
N PRO A 143 -8.52 0.10 -15.63
CA PRO A 143 -7.98 0.86 -16.75
C PRO A 143 -6.45 0.73 -16.88
N GLY A 144 -5.96 0.65 -18.11
CA GLY A 144 -4.52 0.50 -18.39
C GLY A 144 -3.65 1.59 -17.76
N GLY A 145 -4.08 2.86 -17.81
CA GLY A 145 -3.37 3.97 -17.17
C GLY A 145 -3.23 3.85 -15.65
N GLN A 146 -4.19 3.23 -14.96
CA GLN A 146 -4.07 2.93 -13.53
C GLN A 146 -3.07 1.78 -13.30
N PHE A 147 -3.14 0.75 -14.14
CA PHE A 147 -2.21 -0.37 -14.05
C PHE A 147 -0.75 0.04 -14.32
N THR A 148 -0.48 0.84 -15.36
CA THR A 148 0.86 1.38 -15.64
C THR A 148 1.34 2.30 -14.51
N PHE A 149 0.46 3.08 -13.90
CA PHE A 149 0.82 3.90 -12.73
C PHE A 149 1.31 3.04 -11.56
N PHE A 150 0.59 1.96 -11.25
CA PHE A 150 0.99 1.01 -10.21
C PHE A 150 2.35 0.37 -10.51
N LEU A 151 2.54 -0.13 -11.74
CA LEU A 151 3.80 -0.75 -12.17
C LEU A 151 4.97 0.24 -12.16
N ASN A 152 4.77 1.49 -12.60
CA ASN A 152 5.80 2.52 -12.55
C ASN A 152 6.20 2.88 -11.11
N ARG A 153 5.27 2.87 -10.15
CA ARG A 153 5.61 3.02 -8.73
C ARG A 153 6.49 1.87 -8.25
N MET A 154 6.13 0.63 -8.56
CA MET A 154 6.96 -0.53 -8.24
C MET A 154 8.36 -0.41 -8.86
N TYR A 155 8.44 -0.03 -10.14
CA TYR A 155 9.71 0.16 -10.85
C TYR A 155 10.58 1.21 -10.17
N ARG A 156 10.01 2.37 -9.83
CA ARG A 156 10.73 3.44 -9.15
C ARG A 156 11.21 3.01 -7.76
N GLU A 157 10.40 2.29 -7.00
CA GLU A 157 10.79 1.77 -5.69
C GLU A 157 11.94 0.76 -5.79
N ARG A 158 11.90 -0.13 -6.78
CA ARG A 158 12.92 -1.17 -6.96
C ARG A 158 14.24 -0.62 -7.49
N PHE A 159 14.18 0.32 -8.43
CA PHE A 159 15.36 0.76 -9.19
C PHE A 159 15.79 2.21 -8.91
N GLY A 160 15.01 2.98 -8.17
CA GLY A 160 15.31 4.38 -7.85
C GLY A 160 15.23 5.35 -9.04
N ARG A 161 14.64 4.93 -10.16
CA ARG A 161 14.54 5.71 -11.40
C ARG A 161 13.23 5.41 -12.14
N SER A 162 12.91 6.22 -13.14
CA SER A 162 11.82 5.94 -14.10
C SER A 162 12.38 5.38 -15.40
N ILE A 163 11.55 4.70 -16.18
CA ILE A 163 11.92 4.30 -17.55
C ILE A 163 12.05 5.57 -18.40
N GLU A 164 13.14 5.66 -19.14
CA GLU A 164 13.38 6.75 -20.10
C GLU A 164 13.08 6.25 -21.51
N TRP A 165 12.09 6.87 -22.15
CA TRP A 165 11.69 6.55 -23.51
C TRP A 165 12.26 7.57 -24.48
N SER A 166 13.00 7.12 -25.49
CA SER A 166 13.57 8.00 -26.53
C SER A 166 12.58 8.33 -27.66
N ARG A 167 11.34 7.84 -27.56
CA ARG A 167 10.26 8.01 -28.55
C ARG A 167 8.89 7.85 -27.88
N PRO A 168 7.80 8.27 -28.54
CA PRO A 168 6.47 7.82 -28.14
C PRO A 168 6.38 6.29 -28.10
N PHE A 169 5.61 5.78 -27.15
CA PHE A 169 5.38 4.37 -26.92
C PHE A 169 3.89 4.11 -26.74
N PHE A 170 3.47 2.86 -26.92
CA PHE A 170 2.11 2.42 -26.66
C PHE A 170 1.98 1.94 -25.21
N GLU A 171 0.79 2.07 -24.62
CA GLU A 171 0.52 1.59 -23.25
C GLU A 171 0.90 0.11 -23.07
N GLN A 172 0.56 -0.74 -24.04
CA GLN A 172 0.91 -2.16 -24.00
C GLN A 172 2.44 -2.37 -23.97
N GLU A 173 3.20 -1.58 -24.72
CA GLU A 173 4.67 -1.67 -24.75
C GLU A 173 5.28 -1.29 -23.39
N GLU A 174 4.72 -0.27 -22.73
CA GLU A 174 5.12 0.11 -21.38
C GLU A 174 4.81 -0.99 -20.37
N ILE A 175 3.60 -1.57 -20.41
CA ILE A 175 3.20 -2.67 -19.53
C ILE A 175 4.13 -3.87 -19.70
N ASP A 176 4.38 -4.30 -20.94
CA ASP A 176 5.22 -5.47 -21.23
C ASP A 176 6.65 -5.24 -20.71
N THR A 177 7.19 -4.04 -20.92
CA THR A 177 8.53 -3.65 -20.43
C THR A 177 8.59 -3.66 -18.91
N LEU A 178 7.60 -3.07 -18.23
CA LEU A 178 7.55 -3.02 -16.77
C LEU A 178 7.43 -4.42 -16.17
N ILE A 179 6.57 -5.29 -16.71
CA ILE A 179 6.41 -6.67 -16.25
C ILE A 179 7.71 -7.45 -16.39
N TYR A 180 8.41 -7.30 -17.52
CA TYR A 180 9.71 -7.93 -17.76
C TYR A 180 10.77 -7.47 -16.75
N GLU A 181 10.98 -6.15 -16.63
CA GLU A 181 12.01 -5.57 -15.76
C GLU A 181 11.74 -5.85 -14.27
N LEU A 182 10.47 -5.96 -13.87
CA LEU A 182 10.06 -6.28 -12.51
C LEU A 182 10.07 -7.79 -12.20
N ASP A 183 10.40 -8.66 -13.15
CA ASP A 183 10.30 -10.13 -13.00
C ASP A 183 8.90 -10.58 -12.55
N LEU A 184 7.85 -9.99 -13.15
CA LEU A 184 6.44 -10.24 -12.82
C LEU A 184 5.72 -11.11 -13.86
N GLY A 185 6.45 -11.69 -14.80
CA GLY A 185 5.90 -12.59 -15.81
C GLY A 185 5.32 -13.88 -15.20
N GLU A 186 4.35 -14.49 -15.89
CA GLU A 186 3.87 -15.83 -15.51
C GLU A 186 5.03 -16.83 -15.59
N ARG A 187 5.27 -17.56 -14.48
CA ARG A 187 6.23 -18.67 -14.42
C ARG A 187 5.52 -20.00 -14.68
#